data_AF-A0A120K8E1-F1
#
_entry.id   AF-A0A120K8E1-F1
#
_cell.length_a   1.000
_cell.length_b   1.000
_cell.length_c   1.000
_cell.angle_alpha   90.00
_cell.angle_beta   90.00
_cell.angle_gamma   90.00
#
_symmetry.space_group_name_H-M   'P 1'
#
loop_
_entity.id
_entity.type
_entity.pdbx_description
1 polymer ?
#
loop_
_entity_poly.entity_id
_entity_poly.type
_entity_poly.pdbx_seq_one_letter_code
_entity_poly.pdbx_strand_id
1 'polypeptide(L)'
;PALKSNWLIAHVMTCFIGYAAFAIAFGISWMYLFKQRDTGDENGLLSHFPLPRILDELNHQLVMFGFLFLTTGIITGAVWANSAWGRYWGWDPKETWS
;
A
#
# COMPACT_ATOMS: atom_id res chain seq x y z
N PRO A 1 5.94 -29.50 4.46
CA PRO A 1 6.37 -28.64 3.34
C PRO A 1 5.48 -27.39 3.18
N ALA A 2 5.59 -26.42 4.10
CA ALA A 2 4.70 -25.24 4.15
C ALA A 2 4.98 -24.21 3.01
N LEU A 3 6.19 -24.21 2.44
CA LEU A 3 6.66 -23.29 1.40
C LEU A 3 6.14 -23.62 -0.02
N LYS A 4 5.13 -24.50 -0.17
CA LYS A 4 4.49 -24.83 -1.46
C LYS A 4 2.97 -24.69 -1.42
N SER A 5 2.43 -23.79 -0.60
CA SER A 5 1.01 -23.42 -0.62
C SER A 5 0.79 -22.15 -1.46
N ASN A 6 -0.10 -22.22 -2.45
CA ASN A 6 -0.45 -21.08 -3.30
C ASN A 6 -1.01 -19.89 -2.49
N TRP A 7 -1.55 -20.14 -1.29
CA TRP A 7 -2.03 -19.11 -0.35
C TRP A 7 -0.91 -18.18 0.14
N LEU A 8 0.33 -18.67 0.29
CA LEU A 8 1.47 -17.81 0.67
C LEU A 8 1.73 -16.77 -0.42
N ILE A 9 1.71 -17.20 -1.68
CA ILE A 9 1.94 -16.35 -2.85
C ILE A 9 0.80 -15.34 -3.00
N ALA A 10 -0.46 -15.76 -2.86
CA ALA A 10 -1.61 -14.86 -2.89
C ALA A 10 -1.55 -13.77 -1.82
N HIS A 11 -1.18 -14.12 -0.58
CA HIS A 11 -0.99 -13.17 0.51
C HIS A 11 0.16 -12.19 0.24
N VAL A 12 1.35 -12.69 -0.09
CA VAL A 12 2.52 -11.83 -0.33
C VAL A 12 2.28 -10.86 -1.50
N MET A 13 1.67 -11.33 -2.59
CA MET A 13 1.39 -10.48 -3.75
C MET A 13 0.32 -9.40 -3.47
N THR A 14 -0.74 -9.72 -2.71
CA THR A 14 -1.77 -8.73 -2.35
C THR A 14 -1.23 -7.67 -1.38
N CYS A 15 -0.44 -8.08 -0.38
CA CYS A 15 0.27 -7.15 0.49
C CYS A 15 1.26 -6.26 -0.28
N PHE A 16 2.05 -6.82 -1.20
CA PHE A 16 3.01 -6.05 -2.01
C PHE A 16 2.32 -4.99 -2.88
N ILE A 17 1.18 -5.30 -3.49
CA ILE A 17 0.38 -4.34 -4.26
C ILE A 17 -0.17 -3.21 -3.35
N GLY A 18 -0.65 -3.55 -2.15
CA GLY A 18 -1.11 -2.57 -1.17
C GLY A 18 0.00 -1.60 -0.75
N TYR A 19 1.18 -2.11 -0.38
CA TYR A 19 2.33 -1.27 -0.04
C TYR A 19 2.85 -0.44 -1.22
N ALA A 20 2.84 -0.97 -2.44
CA ALA A 20 3.20 -0.21 -3.63
C ALA A 20 2.25 0.98 -3.89
N ALA A 21 0.93 0.78 -3.71
CA ALA A 21 -0.05 1.86 -3.83
C ALA A 21 0.20 2.98 -2.79
N PHE A 22 0.47 2.63 -1.53
CA PHE A 22 0.81 3.59 -0.49
C PHE A 22 2.14 4.33 -0.74
N ALA A 23 3.16 3.65 -1.30
CA ALA A 23 4.41 4.29 -1.66
C ALA A 23 4.24 5.35 -2.78
N ILE A 24 3.38 5.07 -3.78
CA ILE A 24 3.04 6.03 -4.84
C ILE A 24 2.23 7.21 -4.27
N ALA A 25 1.26 6.95 -3.39
CA ALA A 25 0.50 7.99 -2.68
C ALA A 25 1.41 8.93 -1.86
N PHE A 26 2.42 8.39 -1.17
CA PHE A 26 3.43 9.20 -0.47
C PHE A 26 4.23 10.08 -1.43
N GLY A 27 4.68 9.54 -2.58
CA GLY A 27 5.37 10.31 -3.62
C GLY A 27 4.52 11.47 -4.17
N ILE A 28 3.24 11.22 -4.44
CA ILE A 28 2.28 12.25 -4.90
C ILE A 28 2.03 13.30 -3.80
N SER A 29 1.95 12.88 -2.53
CA SER A 29 1.83 13.79 -1.38
C SER A 29 3.04 14.73 -1.27
N TRP A 30 4.26 14.22 -1.51
CA TRP A 30 5.47 15.05 -1.62
C TRP A 30 5.39 16.03 -2.79
N MET A 31 5.00 15.56 -4.00
CA MET A 31 4.83 16.44 -5.16
C MET A 31 3.81 17.56 -4.94
N TYR A 32 2.71 17.27 -4.25
CA TYR A 32 1.72 18.26 -3.85
C TYR A 32 2.32 19.33 -2.93
N LEU A 33 3.06 18.92 -1.88
CA LEU A 33 3.71 19.85 -0.94
C LEU A 33 4.77 20.72 -1.62
N PHE A 34 5.58 20.17 -2.52
CA PHE A 34 6.53 20.95 -3.31
C PHE A 34 5.80 21.97 -4.21
N LYS A 35 4.75 21.57 -4.93
CA LYS A 35 3.98 22.48 -5.80
C LYS A 35 3.24 23.58 -5.02
N GLN A 36 2.73 23.29 -3.82
CA GLN A 36 2.13 24.28 -2.92
C GLN A 36 3.16 25.27 -2.37
N ARG A 37 4.41 24.84 -2.16
CA ARG A 37 5.53 25.71 -1.74
C ARG A 37 6.06 26.58 -2.88
N ASP A 38 6.02 26.09 -4.11
CA ASP A 38 6.61 26.71 -5.31
C ASP A 38 5.64 27.58 -6.12
N THR A 39 4.48 27.94 -5.53
CA THR A 39 3.41 28.76 -6.16
C THR A 39 3.82 30.22 -6.44
N GLY A 40 5.11 30.56 -6.36
CA GLY A 40 5.68 31.89 -6.62
C GLY A 40 6.70 31.98 -7.75
N ASP A 41 7.13 30.87 -8.37
CA ASP A 41 8.02 30.89 -9.54
C ASP A 41 7.32 30.33 -10.79
N GLU A 42 6.92 31.22 -11.68
CA GLU A 42 6.15 30.90 -12.89
C GLU A 42 6.95 30.13 -13.95
N ASN A 43 8.27 29.98 -13.78
CA ASN A 43 9.18 29.43 -14.80
C ASN A 43 9.75 28.04 -14.46
N GLY A 44 9.42 27.48 -13.30
CA GLY A 44 9.90 26.18 -12.85
C GLY A 44 9.35 24.99 -13.65
N LEU A 45 10.10 23.87 -13.70
CA LEU A 45 9.67 22.60 -14.30
C LEU A 45 8.39 22.01 -13.66
N LEU A 46 8.03 22.48 -12.46
CA LEU A 46 6.80 22.14 -11.73
C LEU A 46 5.51 22.66 -12.41
N SER A 47 5.63 23.62 -13.33
CA SER A 47 4.53 24.12 -14.17
C SER A 47 3.92 23.03 -15.07
N HIS A 48 4.72 22.09 -15.57
CA HIS A 48 4.29 21.03 -16.49
C HIS A 48 3.55 19.87 -15.80
N PHE A 49 3.58 19.79 -14.46
CA PHE A 49 2.82 18.79 -13.71
C PHE A 49 1.34 19.16 -13.62
N PRO A 50 0.41 18.19 -13.54
CA PRO A 50 -1.03 18.45 -13.45
C PRO A 50 -1.42 19.34 -12.25
N LEU A 51 -2.67 19.83 -12.27
CA LEU A 51 -3.19 20.75 -11.25
C LEU A 51 -3.15 20.09 -9.85
N PRO A 52 -2.92 20.84 -8.76
CA PRO A 52 -2.88 20.30 -7.39
C PRO A 52 -4.13 19.48 -7.01
N ARG A 53 -5.30 19.86 -7.53
CA ARG A 53 -6.56 19.12 -7.39
C ARG A 53 -6.50 17.71 -7.99
N ILE A 54 -5.86 17.54 -9.14
CA ILE A 54 -5.72 16.22 -9.80
C ILE A 54 -4.75 15.35 -9.01
N LEU A 55 -3.70 15.94 -8.43
CA LEU A 55 -2.81 15.22 -7.50
C LEU A 55 -3.57 14.74 -6.27
N ASP A 56 -4.42 15.58 -5.67
CA ASP A 56 -5.22 15.24 -4.49
C ASP A 56 -6.26 14.13 -4.78
N GLU A 57 -7.01 14.26 -5.88
CA GLU A 57 -7.98 13.25 -6.33
C GLU A 57 -7.29 11.89 -6.63
N LEU A 58 -6.11 11.89 -7.26
CA LEU A 58 -5.29 10.67 -7.48
C LEU A 58 -4.74 10.08 -6.17
N ASN A 59 -4.25 10.93 -5.26
CA ASN A 59 -3.71 10.53 -3.96
C ASN A 59 -4.80 9.81 -3.14
N HIS A 60 -5.99 10.40 -3.07
CA HIS A 60 -7.14 9.82 -2.38
C HIS A 60 -7.53 8.46 -2.97
N GLN A 61 -7.60 8.34 -4.30
CA GLN A 61 -7.89 7.06 -4.98
C GLN A 61 -6.84 5.99 -4.67
N LEU A 62 -5.54 6.34 -4.68
CA LEU A 62 -4.45 5.40 -4.36
C LEU A 62 -4.45 4.96 -2.90
N VAL A 63 -4.78 5.84 -1.96
CA VAL A 63 -4.94 5.50 -0.53
C VAL A 63 -6.13 4.55 -0.33
N MET A 64 -7.28 4.81 -0.95
CA MET A 64 -8.44 3.90 -0.89
C MET A 64 -8.12 2.53 -1.50
N PHE A 65 -7.43 2.50 -2.65
CA PHE A 65 -7.03 1.27 -3.33
C PHE A 65 -6.03 0.46 -2.50
N GLY A 66 -5.00 1.12 -1.95
CA GLY A 66 -4.02 0.50 -1.04
C GLY A 66 -4.67 -0.10 0.20
N PHE A 67 -5.65 0.59 0.81
CA PHE A 67 -6.38 0.10 1.98
C PHE A 67 -7.25 -1.12 1.68
N LEU A 68 -7.90 -1.17 0.51
CA LEU A 68 -8.67 -2.33 0.05
C LEU A 68 -7.77 -3.56 -0.18
N PHE A 69 -6.60 -3.35 -0.79
CA PHE A 69 -5.61 -4.42 -0.99
C PHE A 69 -5.00 -4.88 0.33
N LEU A 70 -4.68 -3.97 1.27
CA LEU A 70 -4.21 -4.30 2.61
C LEU A 70 -5.23 -5.17 3.37
N THR A 71 -6.51 -4.79 3.33
CA THR A 71 -7.61 -5.55 3.97
C THR A 71 -7.69 -6.97 3.40
N THR A 72 -7.55 -7.11 2.08
CA THR A 72 -7.53 -8.42 1.40
C THR A 72 -6.26 -9.23 1.74
N GLY A 73 -5.12 -8.55 1.91
CA GLY A 73 -3.88 -9.11 2.41
C GLY A 73 -4.02 -9.72 3.81
N ILE A 74 -4.67 -9.01 4.73
CA ILE A 74 -4.96 -9.50 6.10
C ILE A 74 -5.84 -10.76 6.06
N ILE A 75 -6.92 -10.75 5.27
CA ILE A 75 -7.84 -11.91 5.13
C ILE A 75 -7.11 -13.12 4.54
N THR A 76 -6.33 -12.94 3.47
CA THR A 76 -5.56 -14.03 2.86
C THR A 76 -4.43 -14.55 3.76
N GLY A 77 -3.86 -13.68 4.60
CA GLY A 77 -2.87 -14.05 5.63
C GLY A 77 -3.46 -14.95 6.71
N ALA A 78 -4.66 -14.64 7.20
CA ALA A 78 -5.37 -15.48 8.18
C ALA A 78 -5.72 -16.88 7.61
N VAL A 79 -6.09 -16.96 6.33
CA VAL A 79 -6.30 -18.25 5.64
C VAL A 79 -4.98 -19.02 5.48
N TRP A 80 -3.87 -18.33 5.16
CA TRP A 80 -2.56 -18.96 5.09
C TRP A 80 -2.10 -19.50 6.47
N ALA A 81 -2.28 -18.74 7.55
CA ALA A 81 -1.92 -19.18 8.91
C ALA A 81 -2.61 -20.52 9.26
N ASN A 82 -3.91 -20.63 8.98
CA ASN A 82 -4.65 -21.87 9.15
C ASN A 82 -4.10 -23.01 8.25
N SER A 83 -3.78 -22.72 6.99
CA SER A 83 -3.16 -23.67 6.06
C SER A 83 -1.73 -24.10 6.45
N ALA A 84 -1.00 -23.30 7.25
CA ALA A 84 0.40 -23.53 7.58
C ALA A 84 0.59 -24.16 8.97
N TRP A 85 -0.23 -23.77 9.95
CA TRP A 85 -0.10 -24.17 11.37
C TRP A 85 -1.36 -24.83 11.96
N GLY A 86 -2.42 -25.04 11.16
CA GLY A 86 -3.67 -25.68 11.61
C GLY A 86 -4.49 -24.83 12.58
N ARG A 87 -4.19 -23.53 12.68
CA ARG A 87 -4.85 -22.54 13.53
C ARG A 87 -4.84 -21.18 12.83
N TYR A 88 -5.88 -20.37 13.02
CA TYR A 88 -5.92 -19.01 12.46
C TYR A 88 -5.00 -18.02 13.21
N TRP A 89 -4.74 -18.27 14.49
CA TRP A 89 -3.91 -17.45 15.37
C TRP A 89 -3.42 -18.29 16.55
N GLY A 90 -2.14 -18.21 16.91
CA GLY A 90 -1.50 -19.04 17.92
C GLY A 90 -0.94 -18.31 19.14
N TRP A 91 -0.85 -16.99 19.11
CA TRP A 91 -0.13 -16.18 20.11
C TRP A 91 1.35 -16.55 20.28
N ASP A 92 1.98 -17.21 19.31
CA ASP A 92 3.44 -17.38 19.34
C ASP A 92 4.13 -16.00 19.22
N PRO A 93 5.35 -15.80 19.75
CA PRO A 93 6.06 -14.52 19.63
C PRO A 93 6.22 -14.04 18.17
N LYS A 94 6.38 -14.99 17.24
CA LYS A 94 6.45 -14.76 15.79
C LYS A 94 5.14 -14.22 15.16
N GLU A 95 4.00 -14.41 15.83
CA GLU A 95 2.66 -14.00 15.37
C GLU A 95 2.21 -12.68 16.00
N THR A 96 2.93 -12.19 17.01
CA THR A 96 2.52 -11.07 17.88
C THR A 96 3.50 -9.90 17.88
N TRP A 97 4.72 -10.09 17.36
CA TRP A 97 5.80 -9.08 17.27
C TRP A 97 6.28 -8.88 15.81
N SER A 98 5.49 -9.30 14.82
CA SER A 98 5.78 -9.19 13.37
C SER A 98 4.78 -8.30 12.64
#